data_AF-A0A255ZHN7-F1
#
_entry.id   AF-A0A255ZHN7-F1
#
_cell.length_a   1.000
_cell.length_b   1.000
_cell.length_c   1.000
_cell.angle_alpha   90.00
_cell.angle_beta   90.00
_cell.angle_gamma   90.00
#
_symmetry.space_group_name_H-M   'P 1'
#
loop_
_entity.id
_entity.type
_entity.pdbx_description
1 polymer ?
#
loop_
_entity_poly.entity_id
_entity_poly.type
_entity_poly.pdbx_seq_one_letter_code
_entity_poly.pdbx_strand_id
1 'polypeptide(L)'
;MKSAVINQPSNQLTLSFEPGLSERHLSLRDCVASGIYQRGLGRVAIDLNKAPGNLSVELSEDPTRNFSVDSLEIYITKSGDTTPIHYLIDKFLHDKSNKQSEAMAQLAPILAQLAPLMRQAGLA
;
A
#
# COMPACT_ATOMS: atom_id res chain seq x y z
N MET A 1 -5.69 25.77 -8.27
CA MET A 1 -6.48 26.10 -7.06
C MET A 1 -5.91 25.28 -5.90
N LYS A 2 -5.34 25.93 -4.88
CA LYS A 2 -4.87 25.26 -3.65
C LYS A 2 -6.03 25.27 -2.64
N SER A 3 -6.42 24.11 -2.13
CA SER A 3 -7.56 23.99 -1.21
C SER A 3 -7.21 24.59 0.16
N ALA A 4 -8.07 25.45 0.69
CA ALA A 4 -7.85 26.25 1.90
C ALA A 4 -8.44 25.61 3.18
N VAL A 5 -8.76 24.30 3.17
CA VAL A 5 -9.70 23.70 4.14
C VAL A 5 -9.11 22.50 4.86
N ILE A 6 -7.98 22.65 5.55
CA ILE A 6 -7.64 21.76 6.67
C ILE A 6 -7.07 22.59 7.81
N ASN A 7 -7.97 23.25 8.55
CA ASN A 7 -7.69 23.74 9.90
C ASN A 7 -8.57 22.93 10.84
N GLN A 8 -8.13 21.72 11.20
CA GLN A 8 -8.78 20.87 12.21
C GLN A 8 -7.88 20.76 13.43
N PRO A 9 -8.45 20.61 14.65
CA PRO A 9 -7.66 20.32 15.84
C PRO A 9 -6.76 19.12 15.56
N SER A 10 -5.46 19.30 15.81
CA SER A 10 -4.41 18.33 15.52
C SER A 10 -4.56 17.10 16.42
N ASN A 11 -5.50 16.21 16.09
CA ASN A 11 -5.48 14.86 16.60
C ASN A 11 -4.37 14.14 15.83
N GLN A 12 -3.17 14.14 16.40
CA GLN A 12 -1.99 13.55 15.78
C GLN A 12 -2.23 12.04 15.63
N LEU A 13 -2.44 11.60 14.39
CA LEU A 13 -2.51 10.19 14.04
C LEU A 13 -1.08 9.67 13.88
N THR A 14 -0.63 8.86 14.83
CA THR A 14 0.58 8.04 14.63
C THR A 14 0.20 6.83 13.81
N LEU A 15 0.72 6.76 12.59
CA LEU A 15 0.44 5.68 11.67
C LEU A 15 1.69 4.83 11.47
N SER A 16 1.64 3.57 11.87
CA SER A 16 2.70 2.59 11.63
C SER A 16 2.33 1.72 10.44
N PHE A 17 3.10 1.80 9.36
CA PHE A 17 2.83 1.08 8.12
C PHE A 17 4.07 0.36 7.60
N GLU A 18 3.85 -0.70 6.82
CA GLU A 18 4.93 -1.38 6.12
C GLU A 18 5.39 -0.52 4.93
N PRO A 19 6.66 -0.08 4.90
CA PRO A 19 7.17 0.71 3.78
C PRO A 19 7.32 -0.15 2.51
N GLY A 20 7.21 0.49 1.35
CA GLY A 20 7.50 -0.14 0.05
C GLY A 20 6.28 -0.71 -0.69
N LEU A 21 5.06 -0.49 -0.17
CA LEU A 21 3.83 -0.82 -0.90
C LEU A 21 3.72 -0.05 -2.22
N SER A 22 4.14 1.21 -2.24
CA SER A 22 4.18 2.03 -3.46
C SER A 22 5.19 1.54 -4.49
N GLU A 23 6.16 0.72 -4.09
CA GLU A 23 7.18 0.10 -4.95
C GLU A 23 6.73 -1.27 -5.46
N ARG A 24 5.87 -1.98 -4.71
CA ARG A 24 5.31 -3.30 -5.07
C ARG A 24 4.17 -3.21 -6.09
N HIS A 25 3.44 -2.10 -6.13
CA HIS A 25 2.28 -1.92 -7.00
C HIS A 25 2.39 -0.68 -7.88
N LEU A 26 2.12 -0.83 -9.18
CA LEU A 26 2.23 0.26 -10.14
C LEU A 26 1.14 1.32 -9.94
N SER A 27 -0.05 0.88 -9.51
CA SER A 27 -1.23 1.72 -9.29
C SER A 27 -2.11 1.20 -8.16
N LEU A 28 -3.05 2.03 -7.71
CA LEU A 28 -4.07 1.59 -6.76
C LEU A 28 -4.91 0.43 -7.35
N ARG A 29 -5.25 0.50 -8.64
CA ARG A 29 -5.95 -0.58 -9.35
C ARG A 29 -5.17 -1.89 -9.27
N ASP A 30 -3.87 -1.84 -9.50
CA ASP A 30 -2.99 -3.01 -9.44
C ASP A 30 -2.92 -3.61 -8.01
N CYS A 31 -2.79 -2.75 -6.98
CA CYS A 31 -2.88 -3.16 -5.58
C CYS A 31 -4.21 -3.87 -5.27
N VAL A 32 -5.33 -3.28 -5.68
CA VAL A 32 -6.67 -3.87 -5.49
C VAL A 32 -6.80 -5.18 -6.28
N ALA A 33 -6.35 -5.22 -7.53
CA ALA A 33 -6.39 -6.41 -8.37
C ALA A 33 -5.64 -7.57 -7.71
N SER A 34 -4.43 -7.32 -7.21
CA SER A 34 -3.63 -8.32 -6.49
C SER A 34 -4.39 -8.91 -5.30
N GLY A 35 -4.98 -8.06 -4.45
CA GLY A 35 -5.79 -8.49 -3.31
C GLY A 35 -7.04 -9.28 -3.71
N ILE A 36 -7.73 -8.84 -4.77
CA ILE A 36 -8.92 -9.53 -5.31
C ILE A 36 -8.57 -10.92 -5.84
N TYR A 37 -7.50 -11.05 -6.62
CA TYR A 37 -7.09 -12.34 -7.16
C TYR A 37 -6.61 -13.31 -6.07
N GLN A 38 -5.91 -12.82 -5.05
CA GLN A 38 -5.47 -13.64 -3.92
C GLN A 38 -6.66 -14.23 -3.13
N ARG A 39 -7.74 -13.46 -2.97
CA ARG A 39 -8.96 -13.88 -2.26
C ARG A 39 -9.95 -14.66 -3.14
N GLY A 40 -9.73 -14.65 -4.45
CA GLY A 40 -10.58 -15.28 -5.46
C GLY A 40 -11.55 -14.29 -6.10
N LEU A 41 -11.34 -14.03 -7.39
CA LEU A 41 -12.12 -13.09 -8.20
C LEU A 41 -13.64 -13.31 -8.09
N GLY A 42 -14.09 -14.58 -8.17
CA GLY A 42 -15.52 -14.90 -8.13
C GLY A 42 -16.19 -14.56 -6.79
N ARG A 43 -15.48 -14.80 -5.68
CA ARG A 43 -15.97 -14.48 -4.34
C ARG A 43 -16.12 -12.97 -4.17
N VAL A 44 -15.09 -12.20 -4.54
CA VAL A 44 -15.15 -10.74 -4.42
C VAL A 44 -16.16 -10.14 -5.39
N ALA A 45 -16.32 -10.69 -6.59
CA ALA A 45 -17.34 -10.24 -7.53
C ALA A 45 -18.76 -10.35 -6.93
N ILE A 46 -19.05 -11.43 -6.18
CA ILE A 46 -20.31 -11.57 -5.44
C ILE A 46 -20.45 -10.47 -4.39
N ASP A 47 -19.41 -10.23 -3.59
CA ASP A 47 -19.42 -9.17 -2.55
C ASP A 47 -19.65 -7.76 -3.13
N LEU A 48 -19.14 -7.52 -4.34
CA LEU A 48 -19.29 -6.27 -5.09
C LEU A 48 -20.59 -6.20 -5.93
N ASN A 49 -21.43 -7.24 -5.89
CA ASN A 49 -22.61 -7.38 -6.75
C ASN A 49 -22.29 -7.20 -8.25
N LYS A 50 -21.22 -7.84 -8.71
CA LYS A 50 -20.72 -7.79 -10.09
C LYS A 50 -20.59 -9.20 -10.67
N ALA A 51 -20.74 -9.31 -11.98
CA ALA A 51 -20.31 -10.51 -12.69
C ALA A 51 -18.77 -10.61 -12.67
N PRO A 52 -18.17 -11.81 -12.47
CA PRO A 52 -16.72 -11.97 -12.42
C PRO A 52 -16.00 -11.44 -13.67
N GLY A 53 -16.58 -11.61 -14.85
CA GLY A 53 -16.03 -11.08 -16.10
C GLY A 53 -15.97 -9.54 -16.12
N ASN A 54 -17.01 -8.87 -15.61
CA ASN A 54 -17.03 -7.41 -15.53
C ASN A 54 -15.95 -6.91 -14.57
N LEU A 55 -15.82 -7.54 -13.39
CA LEU A 55 -14.78 -7.21 -12.43
C LEU A 55 -13.38 -7.44 -13.03
N SER A 56 -13.18 -8.53 -13.77
CA SER A 56 -11.91 -8.79 -14.45
C SER A 56 -11.54 -7.69 -15.46
N VAL A 57 -12.52 -7.18 -16.22
CA VAL A 57 -12.30 -6.08 -17.17
C VAL A 57 -12.00 -4.77 -16.45
N GLU A 58 -12.65 -4.50 -15.32
CA GLU A 58 -12.38 -3.30 -14.51
C GLU A 58 -10.97 -3.31 -13.89
N LEU A 59 -10.42 -4.51 -13.69
CA LEU A 59 -9.10 -4.72 -13.10
C LEU A 59 -8.00 -4.95 -14.15
N SER A 60 -8.27 -4.87 -15.46
CA SER A 60 -7.24 -5.03 -16.49
C SER A 60 -6.33 -3.79 -16.58
N GLU A 61 -5.18 -3.95 -17.24
CA GLU A 61 -4.24 -2.84 -17.47
C GLU A 61 -4.83 -1.75 -18.37
N ASP A 62 -5.55 -2.18 -19.42
CA ASP A 62 -6.30 -1.30 -20.32
C ASP A 62 -7.80 -1.63 -20.20
N PRO A 63 -8.50 -1.03 -19.22
CA PRO A 63 -9.87 -1.37 -18.93
C PRO A 63 -10.85 -0.61 -19.85
N THR A 64 -11.83 -1.33 -20.41
CA THR A 64 -12.95 -0.68 -21.11
C THR A 64 -13.98 -0.08 -20.14
N ARG A 65 -13.87 -0.38 -18.85
CA ARG A 65 -14.73 0.12 -17.76
C ARG A 65 -13.89 0.30 -16.51
N ASN A 66 -14.07 1.39 -15.77
CA ASN A 66 -13.23 1.67 -14.60
C ASN A 66 -13.76 1.01 -13.32
N PHE A 67 -12.85 0.50 -12.50
CA PHE A 67 -13.13 0.17 -11.11
C PHE A 67 -13.45 1.46 -10.33
N SER A 68 -14.67 1.59 -9.81
CA SER A 68 -15.13 2.82 -9.16
C SER A 68 -14.63 2.94 -7.71
N VAL A 69 -14.61 4.17 -7.19
CA VAL A 69 -14.31 4.43 -5.76
C VAL A 69 -15.36 3.79 -4.85
N ASP A 70 -16.64 3.77 -5.26
CA ASP A 70 -17.68 3.07 -4.50
C ASP A 70 -17.37 1.56 -4.41
N SER A 71 -16.88 0.96 -5.51
CA SER A 71 -16.47 -0.45 -5.51
C SER A 71 -15.26 -0.69 -4.61
N LEU A 72 -14.35 0.29 -4.52
CA LEU A 72 -13.21 0.26 -3.59
C LEU A 72 -13.68 0.28 -2.13
N GLU A 73 -14.62 1.16 -1.77
CA GLU A 73 -15.14 1.25 -0.40
C GLU A 73 -15.85 -0.05 0.00
N ILE A 74 -16.68 -0.62 -0.89
CA ILE A 74 -17.33 -1.90 -0.65
C ILE A 74 -16.28 -3.01 -0.52
N TYR A 75 -15.25 -3.03 -1.40
CA TYR A 75 -14.16 -3.99 -1.33
C TYR A 75 -13.46 -3.96 0.03
N ILE A 76 -13.03 -2.79 0.50
CA ILE A 76 -12.34 -2.62 1.78
C ILE A 76 -13.26 -3.06 2.92
N THR A 77 -14.53 -2.65 2.90
CA THR A 77 -15.51 -2.99 3.94
C THR A 77 -15.78 -4.48 4.03
N LYS A 78 -15.96 -5.17 2.88
CA LYS A 78 -16.30 -6.59 2.83
C LYS A 78 -15.11 -7.51 3.06
N SER A 79 -13.94 -7.14 2.54
CA SER A 79 -12.73 -7.97 2.62
C SER A 79 -11.90 -7.71 3.89
N GLY A 80 -12.07 -6.54 4.51
CA GLY A 80 -11.19 -6.03 5.56
C GLY A 80 -9.79 -5.66 5.06
N ASP A 81 -9.57 -5.63 3.74
CA ASP A 81 -8.28 -5.34 3.15
C ASP A 81 -8.00 -3.84 3.13
N THR A 82 -7.19 -3.37 4.06
CA THR A 82 -6.76 -1.96 4.13
C THR A 82 -5.53 -1.68 3.27
N THR A 83 -4.94 -2.68 2.59
CA THR A 83 -3.75 -2.51 1.74
C THR A 83 -3.88 -1.37 0.73
N PRO A 84 -5.04 -1.17 0.04
CA PRO A 84 -5.21 -0.03 -0.87
C PRO A 84 -5.06 1.34 -0.18
N ILE A 85 -5.47 1.46 1.08
CA ILE A 85 -5.30 2.69 1.87
C ILE A 85 -3.82 2.87 2.22
N HIS A 86 -3.15 1.83 2.72
CA HIS A 86 -1.72 1.87 3.03
C HIS A 86 -0.88 2.21 1.80
N TYR A 87 -1.24 1.70 0.63
CA TYR A 87 -0.63 2.04 -0.65
C TYR A 87 -0.74 3.55 -0.94
N LEU A 88 -1.92 4.15 -0.79
CA LEU A 88 -2.11 5.58 -1.03
C LEU A 88 -1.32 6.44 -0.05
N ILE A 89 -1.26 6.02 1.22
CA ILE A 89 -0.47 6.71 2.24
C ILE A 89 1.01 6.64 1.89
N ASP A 90 1.55 5.44 1.62
CA ASP A 90 2.95 5.26 1.24
C ASP A 90 3.31 6.05 -0.04
N LYS A 91 2.39 6.11 -1.01
CA LYS A 91 2.60 6.80 -2.29
C LYS A 91 2.53 8.31 -2.20
N PHE A 92 1.63 8.87 -1.39
CA PHE A 92 1.29 10.31 -1.44
C PHE A 92 1.55 11.07 -0.13
N LEU A 93 1.54 10.40 1.01
CA LEU A 93 1.72 11.03 2.32
C LEU A 93 3.07 10.73 2.97
N HIS A 94 3.81 9.74 2.46
CA HIS A 94 5.16 9.47 2.94
C HIS A 94 6.12 10.54 2.45
N ASP A 95 6.59 11.40 3.37
CA ASP A 95 7.55 12.45 3.08
C ASP A 95 8.89 11.83 2.67
N LYS A 96 9.42 12.18 1.48
CA LYS A 96 10.66 11.57 0.96
C LYS A 96 11.87 11.77 1.89
N SER A 97 11.84 12.80 2.74
CA SER A 97 12.88 13.04 3.76
C SER A 97 12.90 11.99 4.86
N ASN A 98 11.75 11.39 5.20
CA ASN A 98 11.65 10.38 6.26
C ASN A 98 12.22 9.04 5.79
N LYS A 99 12.09 8.68 4.50
CA LYS A 99 12.68 7.45 3.95
C LYS A 99 14.20 7.37 4.19
N GLN A 100 14.93 8.48 4.02
CA GLN A 100 16.37 8.49 4.28
C GLN A 100 16.68 8.34 5.78
N SER A 101 15.91 9.01 6.65
CA SER A 101 16.09 8.95 8.10
C SER A 101 15.75 7.56 8.65
N GLU A 102 14.66 6.94 8.19
CA GLU A 102 14.27 5.57 8.55
C GLU A 102 15.25 4.54 8.01
N ALA A 103 15.73 4.67 6.77
CA ALA A 103 16.77 3.79 6.23
C ALA A 103 18.07 3.89 7.06
N MET A 104 18.44 5.10 7.50
CA MET A 104 19.60 5.30 8.38
C MET A 104 19.38 4.72 9.78
N ALA A 105 18.16 4.84 10.32
CA ALA A 105 17.77 4.24 11.59
C ALA A 105 17.81 2.70 11.53
N GLN A 106 17.43 2.09 10.39
CA GLN A 106 17.52 0.64 10.17
C GLN A 106 18.95 0.17 9.89
N LEU A 107 19.81 1.01 9.28
CA LEU A 107 21.22 0.71 9.05
C LEU A 107 22.04 0.61 10.35
N ALA A 108 21.76 1.46 11.33
CA ALA A 108 22.48 1.49 12.60
C ALA A 108 22.52 0.12 13.34
N PRO A 109 21.39 -0.58 13.58
CA PRO A 109 21.41 -1.89 14.23
C PRO A 109 22.05 -2.98 13.36
N ILE A 110 21.94 -2.89 12.02
CA ILE A 110 22.59 -3.83 11.10
C ILE A 110 24.12 -3.70 11.18
N LEU A 111 24.65 -2.47 11.17
CA LEU A 111 26.08 -2.20 11.32
C LEU A 111 26.62 -2.69 12.67
N ALA A 112 25.84 -2.52 13.75
CA ALA A 112 26.20 -3.02 15.08
C ALA A 112 26.31 -4.56 15.12
N GLN A 113 25.49 -5.27 14.34
CA GLN A 113 25.53 -6.73 14.22
C GLN A 113 26.61 -7.21 13.22
N LEU A 114 26.92 -6.40 12.20
CA LEU A 114 27.91 -6.74 11.18
C LEU A 114 29.35 -6.70 11.74
N ALA A 115 29.67 -5.72 12.59
CA ALA A 115 31.00 -5.56 13.18
C ALA A 115 31.55 -6.81 13.91
N PRO A 116 30.80 -7.51 14.79
CA PRO A 116 31.28 -8.75 15.41
C PRO A 116 31.38 -9.92 14.41
N LEU A 117 30.49 -10.00 13.41
CA LEU A 117 30.56 -11.04 12.37
C LEU A 117 31.78 -10.87 11.46
N MET A 118 32.15 -9.63 11.12
CA MET A 118 33.37 -9.35 10.34
C MET A 118 34.64 -9.76 11.10
N ARG A 119 34.68 -9.54 12.42
CA ARG A 119 35.77 -10.02 13.29
C ARG A 119 35.84 -11.55 13.33
N GLN A 120 34.71 -12.24 13.44
CA GLN A 120 34.67 -13.71 13.41
C GLN A 120 35.09 -14.29 12.06
N ALA A 121 34.81 -13.58 10.97
CA ALA A 121 35.22 -13.98 9.61
C ALA A 121 36.68 -13.64 9.27
N GLY A 122 37.42 -12.97 10.17
CA GLY A 122 38.82 -12.58 9.95
C GLY A 122 39.01 -11.47 8.92
N LEU A 123 37.97 -10.66 8.68
CA LEU A 123 37.93 -9.60 7.67
C LEU A 123 38.21 -8.20 8.26
N ALA A 124 38.55 -8.13 9.56
CA ALA A 124 38.94 -6.91 10.29
C ALA A 124 39.93 -7.22 11.40
#